data_AF-A0A812QYR4-F1
#
_entry.id   AF-A0A812QYR4-F1
#
_cell.length_a   1.000
_cell.length_b   1.000
_cell.length_c   1.000
_cell.angle_alpha   90.00
_cell.angle_beta   90.00
_cell.angle_gamma   90.00
#
_symmetry.space_group_name_H-M   'P 1'
#
loop_
_entity.id
_entity.type
_entity.pdbx_description
1 polymer ?
#
loop_
_entity_poly.entity_id
_entity_poly.type
_entity_poly.pdbx_seq_one_letter_code
_entity_poly.pdbx_strand_id
1 'polypeptide(L)'
;MSCLAGTSLVVYAFPWQIPDDVWQINVSSIVGPPYAITKVEPPLGPVTGQMKVTVYGVGFQSTNGMVIIEFSSGKLTATTQGNVINDEVIECLTPCVAGTIGPKECQVKVQIGPRDFTTTVAHYTYFLNSIAEKSLCFGPGCLQEQQANVETRFMIQARNQLGENRKSGRDEFMVTVQQKVLNTEGKEVFRDVSFELNDLNDGKTEVKYMADEGELVIHVKLMDENGKPRPIRGSPFRPTFTKMARNRANEYSGPVVTAWLSSTLKSLDELPGRVGKIVMNLIKVMNHIKDMYDQEDTLILRQDEIVETLSQLEREGLPSDKQMKQLKKIGANLTQLKQDIVAKGFATYLSFRFPFNPRVRVWCLR
;
A
#
# COMPACT_ATOMS: atom_id res chain seq x y z
N MET A 1 -15.97 53.73 -12.70
CA MET A 1 -15.44 52.35 -12.56
C MET A 1 -16.59 51.38 -12.70
N SER A 2 -16.87 50.93 -13.92
CA SER A 2 -17.80 49.83 -14.17
C SER A 2 -16.95 48.60 -14.50
N CYS A 3 -16.75 47.72 -13.52
CA CYS A 3 -16.19 46.40 -13.77
C CYS A 3 -17.25 45.55 -14.48
N LEU A 4 -17.34 45.70 -15.80
CA LEU A 4 -17.90 44.65 -16.64
C LEU A 4 -16.96 43.44 -16.54
N ALA A 5 -17.54 42.24 -16.54
CA ALA A 5 -16.88 40.95 -16.41
C ALA A 5 -15.91 40.67 -17.58
N GLY A 6 -14.80 41.40 -17.61
CA GLY A 6 -13.67 41.25 -18.52
C GLY A 6 -12.40 41.26 -17.70
N THR A 7 -11.57 40.23 -17.89
CA THR A 7 -10.28 39.95 -17.23
C THR A 7 -9.17 40.95 -17.57
N SER A 8 -9.53 42.20 -17.88
CA SER A 8 -8.60 43.20 -18.37
C SER A 8 -8.79 44.53 -17.66
N LEU A 9 -7.71 45.03 -17.08
CA LEU A 9 -7.66 46.38 -16.54
C LEU A 9 -7.31 47.30 -17.71
N VAL A 10 -8.23 48.21 -18.06
CA VAL A 10 -7.99 49.25 -19.06
C VAL A 10 -7.64 50.53 -18.32
N VAL A 11 -6.43 51.04 -18.52
CA VAL A 11 -5.95 52.26 -17.88
C VAL A 11 -6.01 53.41 -18.88
N TYR A 12 -6.72 54.48 -18.53
CA TYR A 12 -6.67 55.75 -19.24
C TYR A 12 -5.71 56.69 -18.50
N ALA A 13 -4.67 57.17 -19.17
CA ALA A 13 -3.77 58.17 -18.63
C ALA A 13 -4.23 59.57 -19.06
N PHE A 14 -4.45 60.47 -18.10
CA PHE A 14 -4.60 61.91 -18.36
C PHE A 14 -3.38 62.66 -17.84
N PRO A 15 -2.47 63.11 -18.72
CA PRO A 15 -1.60 64.22 -18.39
C PRO A 15 -1.57 65.24 -19.54
N TRP A 16 -2.32 66.35 -19.42
CA TRP A 16 -2.18 67.63 -20.15
C TRP A 16 -1.89 67.63 -21.68
N GLN A 17 -2.02 66.49 -22.35
CA GLN A 17 -1.98 66.21 -23.77
C GLN A 17 -2.68 64.85 -23.92
N ILE A 18 -3.68 64.76 -24.79
CA ILE A 18 -4.49 63.55 -24.98
C ILE A 18 -3.57 62.46 -25.57
N PRO A 19 -3.24 61.39 -24.85
CA PRO A 19 -2.57 60.24 -25.45
C PRO A 19 -3.66 59.36 -26.09
N ASP A 20 -3.54 59.05 -27.38
CA ASP A 20 -4.43 58.12 -28.09
C ASP A 20 -4.16 56.63 -27.76
N ASP A 21 -3.31 56.36 -26.75
CA ASP A 21 -2.86 55.02 -26.43
C ASP A 21 -3.76 54.35 -25.38
N VAL A 22 -4.33 53.21 -25.75
CA VAL A 22 -5.08 52.33 -24.85
C VAL A 22 -4.17 51.19 -24.38
N TRP A 23 -3.91 51.14 -23.08
CA TRP A 23 -3.14 50.05 -22.46
C TRP A 23 -4.10 49.04 -21.81
N GLN A 24 -4.04 47.80 -22.27
CA GLN A 24 -4.81 46.67 -21.73
C GLN A 24 -3.87 45.72 -20.99
N ILE A 25 -4.07 45.53 -19.69
CA ILE A 25 -3.32 44.56 -18.88
C ILE A 25 -4.25 43.37 -18.61
N ASN A 26 -3.83 42.19 -19.03
CA ASN A 26 -4.54 40.94 -18.71
C ASN A 26 -4.20 40.53 -17.26
N VAL A 27 -5.23 40.46 -16.42
CA VAL A 27 -5.13 40.06 -15.00
C VAL A 27 -5.82 38.72 -14.72
N SER A 28 -6.14 37.95 -15.77
CA SER A 28 -6.84 36.66 -15.68
C SER A 28 -6.14 35.67 -14.75
N SER A 29 -4.80 35.66 -14.74
CA SER A 29 -4.00 34.74 -13.92
C SER A 29 -4.06 35.03 -12.40
N ILE A 30 -4.47 36.24 -12.00
CA ILE A 30 -4.56 36.65 -10.60
C ILE A 30 -5.97 36.41 -10.05
N VAL A 31 -6.99 36.78 -10.83
CA VAL A 31 -8.40 36.69 -10.40
C VAL A 31 -8.96 35.29 -10.64
N GLY A 32 -8.42 34.57 -11.62
CA GLY A 32 -8.91 33.26 -12.03
C GLY A 32 -10.17 33.32 -12.90
N PRO A 33 -10.57 32.19 -13.48
CA PRO A 33 -11.83 32.06 -14.20
C PRO A 33 -13.05 32.19 -13.28
N PRO A 34 -14.28 32.39 -13.82
CA PRO A 34 -15.51 32.53 -13.04
C PRO A 34 -15.99 31.20 -12.41
N TYR A 35 -15.21 30.13 -12.54
CA TYR A 35 -15.48 28.82 -11.98
C TYR A 35 -14.37 28.43 -11.00
N ALA A 36 -14.73 27.62 -10.01
CA ALA A 36 -13.82 27.16 -8.97
C ALA A 36 -13.99 25.67 -8.71
N ILE A 37 -12.90 25.00 -8.34
CA ILE A 37 -12.88 23.61 -7.92
C ILE A 37 -12.91 23.53 -6.39
N THR A 38 -13.70 22.59 -5.86
CA THR A 38 -13.85 22.36 -4.42
C THR A 38 -13.26 21.03 -3.99
N LYS A 39 -13.64 19.93 -4.65
CA LYS A 39 -13.19 18.58 -4.28
C LYS A 39 -13.18 17.63 -5.47
N VAL A 40 -12.52 16.50 -5.30
CA VAL A 40 -12.42 15.43 -6.29
C VAL A 40 -12.78 14.12 -5.61
N GLU A 41 -13.73 13.37 -6.19
CA GLU A 41 -14.15 12.07 -5.66
C GLU A 41 -14.06 10.98 -6.73
N PRO A 42 -13.44 9.83 -6.43
CA PRO A 42 -12.67 9.54 -5.21
C PRO A 42 -11.39 10.40 -5.09
N PRO A 43 -10.87 10.67 -3.88
CA PRO A 43 -9.66 11.49 -3.67
C PRO A 43 -8.35 10.75 -3.95
N LEU A 44 -8.43 9.48 -4.38
CA LEU A 44 -7.29 8.60 -4.59
C LEU A 44 -7.57 7.60 -5.72
N GLY A 45 -6.52 7.20 -6.43
CA GLY A 45 -6.60 6.19 -7.47
C GLY A 45 -5.25 5.73 -8.01
N PRO A 46 -5.26 4.76 -8.94
CA PRO A 46 -4.04 4.09 -9.39
C PRO A 46 -3.20 4.94 -10.34
N VAL A 47 -1.88 4.77 -10.30
CA VAL A 47 -0.95 5.43 -11.24
C VAL A 47 -1.15 5.02 -12.70
N THR A 48 -1.81 3.88 -12.95
CA THR A 48 -2.17 3.41 -14.29
C THR A 48 -3.25 4.29 -14.95
N GLY A 49 -3.94 5.12 -14.16
CA GLY A 49 -4.98 6.02 -14.65
C GLY A 49 -6.29 5.28 -14.97
N GLN A 50 -7.08 5.86 -15.87
CA GLN A 50 -8.35 5.33 -16.38
C GLN A 50 -9.46 5.14 -15.32
N MET A 51 -9.28 5.70 -14.12
CA MET A 51 -10.29 5.68 -13.08
C MET A 51 -11.30 6.80 -13.35
N LYS A 52 -12.60 6.47 -13.30
CA LYS A 52 -13.66 7.47 -13.37
C LYS A 52 -13.65 8.31 -12.10
N VAL A 53 -13.47 9.61 -12.26
CA VAL A 53 -13.38 10.59 -11.18
C VAL A 53 -14.35 11.73 -11.45
N THR A 54 -14.97 12.20 -10.38
CA THR A 54 -15.94 13.29 -10.38
C THR A 54 -15.32 14.49 -9.69
N VAL A 55 -15.20 15.59 -10.42
CA VAL A 55 -14.69 16.87 -9.93
C VAL A 55 -15.89 17.74 -9.57
N TYR A 56 -15.93 18.19 -8.33
CA TYR A 56 -16.96 19.10 -7.82
C TYR A 56 -16.45 20.52 -7.73
N GLY A 57 -17.32 21.46 -8.02
CA GLY A 57 -17.03 22.88 -7.99
C GLY A 57 -18.27 23.72 -8.25
N VAL A 58 -18.08 24.91 -8.79
CA VAL A 58 -19.15 25.84 -9.12
C VAL A 58 -18.83 26.57 -10.42
N GLY A 59 -19.87 26.94 -11.19
CA GLY A 59 -19.75 27.76 -12.39
C GLY A 59 -19.27 27.02 -13.65
N PHE A 60 -19.31 25.69 -13.69
CA PHE A 60 -18.79 24.93 -14.84
C PHE A 60 -19.62 25.05 -16.12
N GLN A 61 -20.94 25.25 -16.03
CA GLN A 61 -21.80 25.44 -17.21
C GLN A 61 -21.78 26.88 -17.71
N SER A 62 -21.37 27.83 -16.86
CA SER A 62 -21.28 29.24 -17.24
C SER A 62 -20.30 29.52 -18.39
N THR A 63 -19.41 28.57 -18.70
CA THR A 63 -18.37 28.70 -19.71
C THR A 63 -18.42 27.53 -20.69
N ASN A 64 -18.56 27.83 -21.99
CA ASN A 64 -18.53 26.84 -23.05
C ASN A 64 -17.09 26.60 -23.53
N GLY A 65 -16.72 25.34 -23.71
CA GLY A 65 -15.43 24.97 -24.29
C GLY A 65 -14.99 23.56 -23.90
N MET A 66 -13.83 23.16 -24.41
CA MET A 66 -13.18 21.91 -24.05
C MET A 66 -12.66 22.00 -22.61
N VAL A 67 -12.98 21.01 -21.79
CA VAL A 67 -12.50 20.94 -20.41
C VAL A 67 -11.22 20.13 -20.33
N ILE A 68 -10.19 20.75 -19.79
CA ILE A 68 -8.89 20.14 -19.53
C ILE A 68 -8.66 20.16 -18.02
N ILE A 69 -8.40 19.00 -17.44
CA ILE A 69 -8.10 18.84 -16.03
C ILE A 69 -6.62 18.49 -15.92
N GLU A 70 -5.89 19.30 -15.16
CA GLU A 70 -4.47 19.11 -14.91
C GLU A 70 -4.24 18.52 -13.52
N PHE A 71 -3.51 17.41 -13.48
CA PHE A 71 -2.94 16.81 -12.27
C PHE A 71 -1.46 17.19 -12.22
N SER A 72 -1.07 17.97 -11.23
CA SER A 72 0.29 18.49 -11.09
C SER A 72 0.92 18.09 -9.77
N SER A 73 2.19 17.69 -9.80
CA SER A 73 3.01 17.42 -8.62
C SER A 73 4.36 18.10 -8.79
N GLY A 74 4.46 19.33 -8.30
CA GLY A 74 5.67 20.15 -8.44
C GLY A 74 5.94 20.53 -9.90
N LYS A 75 6.98 19.97 -10.50
CA LYS A 75 7.36 20.25 -11.91
C LYS A 75 6.72 19.32 -12.93
N LEU A 76 6.07 18.24 -12.47
CA LEU A 76 5.50 17.22 -13.34
C LEU A 76 3.99 17.45 -13.44
N THR A 77 3.48 17.46 -14.66
CA THR A 77 2.06 17.66 -14.95
C THR A 77 1.53 16.55 -15.86
N ALA A 78 0.26 16.20 -15.68
CA ALA A 78 -0.47 15.27 -16.53
C ALA A 78 -1.87 15.83 -16.74
N THR A 79 -2.31 15.89 -17.99
CA THR A 79 -3.61 16.47 -18.35
C THR A 79 -4.56 15.40 -18.89
N THR A 80 -5.84 15.60 -18.66
CA THR A 80 -6.93 14.75 -19.19
C THR A 80 -8.10 15.61 -19.62
N GLN A 81 -8.97 15.05 -20.46
CA GLN A 81 -10.19 15.72 -20.89
C GLN A 81 -11.34 15.37 -19.94
N GLY A 82 -12.13 16.38 -19.57
CA GLY A 82 -13.33 16.22 -18.77
C GLY A 82 -14.60 16.50 -19.56
N ASN A 83 -15.73 16.00 -19.07
CA ASN A 83 -17.05 16.31 -19.58
C ASN A 83 -17.88 17.02 -18.50
N VAL A 84 -18.42 18.19 -18.80
CA VAL A 84 -19.29 18.94 -17.89
C VAL A 84 -20.66 18.30 -17.90
N ILE A 85 -21.14 17.85 -16.73
CA ILE A 85 -22.50 17.32 -16.60
C ILE A 85 -23.46 18.43 -16.19
N ASN A 86 -23.13 19.12 -15.11
CA ASN A 86 -23.92 20.23 -14.57
C ASN A 86 -22.99 21.37 -14.11
N ASP A 87 -23.56 22.46 -13.58
CA ASP A 87 -22.76 23.62 -13.16
C ASP A 87 -21.80 23.32 -11.99
N GLU A 88 -22.01 22.20 -11.29
CA GLU A 88 -21.27 21.81 -10.09
C GLU A 88 -20.35 20.59 -10.29
N VAL A 89 -20.50 19.85 -11.39
CA VAL A 89 -19.94 18.51 -11.58
C VAL A 89 -19.34 18.34 -12.98
N ILE A 90 -18.08 17.91 -12.99
CA ILE A 90 -17.35 17.46 -14.17
C ILE A 90 -16.95 15.99 -13.98
N GLU A 91 -17.19 15.15 -14.97
CA GLU A 91 -16.70 13.77 -14.98
C GLU A 91 -15.46 13.66 -15.88
N CYS A 92 -14.44 12.94 -15.42
CA CYS A 92 -13.24 12.68 -16.20
C CYS A 92 -12.62 11.32 -15.88
N LEU A 93 -11.71 10.90 -16.75
CA LEU A 93 -10.82 9.77 -16.49
C LEU A 93 -9.46 10.27 -16.04
N THR A 94 -8.90 9.66 -15.00
CA THR A 94 -7.56 10.02 -14.51
C THR A 94 -6.49 9.67 -15.55
N PRO A 95 -5.50 10.56 -15.79
CA PRO A 95 -4.41 10.26 -16.70
C PRO A 95 -3.51 9.15 -16.15
N CYS A 96 -2.87 8.40 -17.04
CA CYS A 96 -1.82 7.47 -16.67
C CYS A 96 -0.55 8.24 -16.31
N VAL A 97 -0.08 8.10 -15.06
CA VAL A 97 1.07 8.83 -14.50
C VAL A 97 2.21 7.91 -14.07
N ALA A 98 2.15 6.62 -14.44
CA ALA A 98 3.13 5.62 -14.06
C ALA A 98 4.57 5.97 -14.49
N GLY A 99 4.74 6.63 -15.65
CA GLY A 99 6.05 7.05 -16.17
C GLY A 99 6.45 8.50 -15.85
N THR A 100 5.58 9.29 -15.22
CA THR A 100 5.81 10.72 -15.00
C THR A 100 5.80 11.06 -13.50
N ILE A 101 4.64 11.30 -12.92
CA ILE A 101 4.48 11.75 -11.53
C ILE A 101 4.75 10.60 -10.54
N GLY A 102 4.28 9.40 -10.85
CA GLY A 102 4.32 8.24 -9.97
C GLY A 102 3.32 8.33 -8.78
N PRO A 103 3.52 7.52 -7.72
CA PRO A 103 2.62 7.47 -6.57
C PRO A 103 2.84 8.66 -5.63
N LYS A 104 2.28 9.81 -5.98
CA LYS A 104 2.40 11.05 -5.22
C LYS A 104 1.07 11.78 -5.12
N GLU A 105 1.00 12.65 -4.11
CA GLU A 105 -0.07 13.63 -3.99
C GLU A 105 0.05 14.68 -5.09
N CYS A 106 -1.06 14.95 -5.75
CA CYS A 106 -1.19 15.88 -6.86
C CYS A 106 -2.22 16.95 -6.55
N GLN A 107 -1.97 18.12 -7.12
CA GLN A 107 -2.88 19.25 -7.19
C GLN A 107 -3.68 19.17 -8.48
N VAL A 108 -5.00 19.23 -8.36
CA VAL A 108 -5.95 19.20 -9.46
C VAL A 108 -6.45 20.61 -9.75
N LYS A 109 -6.32 21.03 -11.01
CA LYS A 109 -6.83 22.30 -11.53
C LYS A 109 -7.63 22.07 -12.80
N VAL A 110 -8.58 22.95 -13.07
CA VAL A 110 -9.48 22.84 -14.22
C VAL A 110 -9.31 24.04 -15.14
N GLN A 111 -9.28 23.80 -16.44
CA GLN A 111 -9.33 24.79 -17.49
C GLN A 111 -10.52 24.49 -18.40
N ILE A 112 -11.35 25.49 -18.70
CA ILE A 112 -12.49 25.37 -19.62
C ILE A 112 -12.29 26.34 -20.79
N GLY A 113 -12.14 25.78 -21.98
CA GLY A 113 -11.93 26.54 -23.22
C GLY A 113 -10.60 27.32 -23.22
N PRO A 114 -10.59 28.56 -23.75
CA PRO A 114 -9.37 29.37 -23.87
C PRO A 114 -8.98 30.11 -22.58
N ARG A 115 -9.67 29.86 -21.46
CA ARG A 115 -9.36 30.52 -20.17
C ARG A 115 -8.17 29.87 -19.48
N ASP A 116 -7.66 30.53 -18.44
CA ASP A 116 -6.62 29.97 -17.57
C ASP A 116 -7.17 28.89 -16.62
N PHE A 117 -6.25 28.16 -15.98
CA PHE A 117 -6.57 27.22 -14.92
C PHE A 117 -7.21 27.90 -13.70
N THR A 118 -8.02 27.14 -12.96
CA THR A 118 -8.55 27.57 -11.66
C THR A 118 -7.43 27.99 -10.70
N THR A 119 -7.69 29.05 -9.93
CA THR A 119 -6.85 29.49 -8.82
C THR A 119 -7.01 28.58 -7.60
N THR A 120 -8.22 28.06 -7.38
CA THR A 120 -8.52 27.02 -6.39
C THR A 120 -7.94 25.68 -6.83
N VAL A 121 -7.55 24.87 -5.85
CA VAL A 121 -6.87 23.59 -6.05
C VAL A 121 -7.55 22.51 -5.23
N ALA A 122 -7.75 21.34 -5.81
CA ALA A 122 -8.13 20.14 -5.06
C ALA A 122 -6.97 19.14 -4.98
N HIS A 123 -7.01 18.25 -4.00
CA HIS A 123 -5.96 17.27 -3.75
C HIS A 123 -6.40 15.89 -4.24
N TYR A 124 -5.50 15.19 -4.94
CA TYR A 124 -5.73 13.83 -5.42
C TYR A 124 -4.45 13.01 -5.24
N THR A 125 -4.55 11.82 -4.65
CA THR A 125 -3.39 10.97 -4.36
C THR A 125 -3.31 9.79 -5.32
N TYR A 126 -2.22 9.71 -6.10
CA TYR A 126 -1.93 8.52 -6.89
C TYR A 126 -1.25 7.45 -6.05
N PHE A 127 -1.62 6.20 -6.29
CA PHE A 127 -1.03 5.04 -5.63
C PHE A 127 -0.57 3.98 -6.61
N LEU A 128 0.39 3.16 -6.19
CA LEU A 128 0.79 1.96 -6.92
C LEU A 128 -0.12 0.80 -6.55
N ASN A 129 -0.57 0.04 -7.55
CA ASN A 129 -1.42 -1.13 -7.36
C ASN A 129 -0.74 -2.21 -6.52
N SER A 130 -1.56 -2.94 -5.78
CA SER A 130 -1.13 -4.04 -4.93
C SER A 130 -0.73 -5.23 -5.78
N ILE A 131 0.37 -5.88 -5.42
CA ILE A 131 0.84 -7.08 -6.11
C ILE A 131 0.76 -8.27 -5.16
N ALA A 132 0.14 -9.34 -5.63
CA ALA A 132 -0.05 -10.57 -4.85
C ALA A 132 1.30 -11.17 -4.42
N GLU A 133 2.27 -11.21 -5.34
CA GLU A 133 3.64 -11.71 -5.12
C GLU A 133 4.45 -10.90 -4.12
N LYS A 134 4.00 -9.72 -3.69
CA LYS A 134 4.66 -8.90 -2.67
C LYS A 134 3.84 -8.75 -1.40
N SER A 135 2.53 -8.93 -1.49
CA SER A 135 1.61 -8.90 -0.35
C SER A 135 1.75 -10.17 0.49
N LEU A 136 1.47 -10.07 1.78
CA LEU A 136 1.68 -11.15 2.75
C LEU A 136 0.59 -11.16 3.81
N CYS A 137 0.46 -12.30 4.50
CA CYS A 137 -0.36 -12.42 5.71
C CYS A 137 0.52 -12.60 6.93
N PHE A 138 0.10 -12.04 8.05
CA PHE A 138 0.78 -12.23 9.33
C PHE A 138 -0.22 -12.18 10.48
N GLY A 139 0.07 -12.93 11.54
CA GLY A 139 -0.76 -12.96 12.74
C GLY A 139 -0.98 -14.36 13.30
N PRO A 140 -1.58 -14.45 14.49
CA PRO A 140 -1.81 -15.72 15.16
C PRO A 140 -2.66 -16.66 14.31
N GLY A 141 -3.68 -16.14 13.60
CA GLY A 141 -4.55 -16.91 12.72
C GLY A 141 -3.86 -17.64 11.55
N CYS A 142 -2.58 -17.40 11.28
CA CYS A 142 -1.81 -18.16 10.28
C CYS A 142 -0.82 -19.16 10.89
N LEU A 143 -0.76 -19.27 12.24
CA LEU A 143 0.23 -20.06 12.97
C LEU A 143 -0.35 -21.38 13.51
N GLN A 144 0.54 -22.22 14.03
CA GLN A 144 0.23 -23.53 14.60
C GLN A 144 -0.01 -23.45 16.11
N GLU A 145 -0.65 -24.49 16.66
CA GLU A 145 -0.91 -24.66 18.11
C GLU A 145 -1.83 -23.60 18.73
N GLN A 146 -2.82 -23.13 17.96
CA GLN A 146 -3.84 -22.20 18.44
C GLN A 146 -4.91 -22.91 19.29
N GLN A 147 -5.67 -22.13 20.07
CA GLN A 147 -6.79 -22.62 20.86
C GLN A 147 -8.04 -22.78 19.97
N ALA A 148 -8.61 -23.99 19.95
CA ALA A 148 -9.85 -24.29 19.26
C ALA A 148 -11.06 -23.57 19.91
N ASN A 149 -12.10 -23.30 19.13
CA ASN A 149 -13.35 -22.64 19.54
C ASN A 149 -13.16 -21.24 20.14
N VAL A 150 -12.05 -20.58 19.83
CA VAL A 150 -11.76 -19.21 20.23
C VAL A 150 -11.51 -18.40 18.96
N GLU A 151 -12.10 -17.22 18.89
CA GLU A 151 -11.90 -16.30 17.77
C GLU A 151 -10.41 -16.02 17.58
N THR A 152 -9.95 -16.11 16.33
CA THR A 152 -8.59 -15.74 15.94
C THR A 152 -8.65 -14.77 14.78
N ARG A 153 -7.59 -13.99 14.65
CA ARG A 153 -7.46 -13.01 13.57
C ARG A 153 -6.08 -13.05 12.94
N PHE A 154 -6.04 -12.71 11.66
CA PHE A 154 -4.80 -12.41 10.96
C PHE A 154 -4.98 -11.17 10.09
N MET A 155 -3.87 -10.54 9.74
CA MET A 155 -3.83 -9.33 8.94
C MET A 155 -3.23 -9.66 7.59
N ILE A 156 -3.85 -9.13 6.54
CA ILE A 156 -3.32 -9.12 5.19
C ILE A 156 -2.67 -7.75 4.98
N GLN A 157 -1.37 -7.72 4.69
CA GLN A 157 -0.66 -6.50 4.32
C GLN A 157 -0.56 -6.40 2.80
N ALA A 158 -1.25 -5.41 2.23
CA ALA A 158 -1.10 -5.08 0.83
C ALA A 158 0.23 -4.35 0.60
N ARG A 159 0.98 -4.82 -0.40
CA ARG A 159 2.25 -4.21 -0.83
C ARG A 159 2.26 -3.93 -2.32
N ASN A 160 2.90 -2.83 -2.68
CA ASN A 160 3.03 -2.40 -4.06
C ASN A 160 4.20 -3.11 -4.79
N GLN A 161 4.39 -2.79 -6.07
CA GLN A 161 5.50 -3.30 -6.88
C GLN A 161 6.90 -2.95 -6.36
N LEU A 162 7.04 -1.94 -5.49
CA LEU A 162 8.30 -1.56 -4.86
C LEU A 162 8.51 -2.29 -3.52
N GLY A 163 7.52 -3.05 -3.05
CA GLY A 163 7.56 -3.73 -1.74
C GLY A 163 7.19 -2.81 -0.58
N GLU A 164 6.66 -1.62 -0.86
CA GLU A 164 6.21 -0.69 0.18
C GLU A 164 4.78 -1.03 0.60
N ASN A 165 4.51 -0.85 1.89
CA ASN A 165 3.18 -1.02 2.45
C ASN A 165 2.24 0.04 1.90
N ARG A 166 1.05 -0.39 1.51
CA ARG A 166 -0.03 0.52 1.15
C ARG A 166 -0.47 1.34 2.35
N LYS A 167 -0.99 2.53 2.06
CA LYS A 167 -1.57 3.48 3.03
C LYS A 167 -3.06 3.73 2.79
N SER A 168 -3.64 3.00 1.85
CA SER A 168 -5.05 3.09 1.46
C SER A 168 -5.59 1.68 1.33
N GLY A 169 -6.86 1.48 1.65
CA GLY A 169 -7.58 0.22 1.39
C GLY A 169 -8.11 0.13 -0.05
N ARG A 170 -9.24 -0.58 -0.20
CA ARG A 170 -9.94 -0.92 -1.46
C ARG A 170 -9.25 -2.00 -2.30
N ASP A 171 -8.35 -2.76 -1.70
CA ASP A 171 -7.79 -3.96 -2.33
C ASP A 171 -8.80 -5.11 -2.20
N GLU A 172 -9.14 -5.74 -3.32
CA GLU A 172 -10.06 -6.86 -3.35
C GLU A 172 -9.34 -8.18 -3.06
N PHE A 173 -9.48 -8.67 -1.82
CA PHE A 173 -8.98 -9.96 -1.40
C PHE A 173 -10.07 -11.03 -1.42
N MET A 174 -9.77 -12.16 -2.02
CA MET A 174 -10.57 -13.38 -1.99
C MET A 174 -9.95 -14.35 -0.99
N VAL A 175 -10.64 -14.55 0.13
CA VAL A 175 -10.21 -15.46 1.21
C VAL A 175 -11.13 -16.68 1.22
N THR A 176 -10.54 -17.86 1.38
CA THR A 176 -11.26 -19.12 1.57
C THR A 176 -10.65 -19.85 2.74
N VAL A 177 -11.47 -20.13 3.76
CA VAL A 177 -11.05 -20.78 5.00
C VAL A 177 -11.70 -22.16 5.03
N GLN A 178 -10.90 -23.22 4.96
CA GLN A 178 -11.39 -24.60 4.90
C GLN A 178 -10.82 -25.43 6.05
N GLN A 179 -11.70 -26.00 6.86
CA GLN A 179 -11.33 -26.88 7.96
C GLN A 179 -11.33 -28.33 7.53
N LYS A 180 -10.27 -29.07 7.88
CA LYS A 180 -10.18 -30.50 7.67
C LYS A 180 -10.95 -31.22 8.78
N VAL A 181 -12.07 -31.84 8.43
CA VAL A 181 -12.93 -32.61 9.34
C VAL A 181 -12.95 -34.07 8.91
N LEU A 182 -12.84 -34.99 9.86
CA LEU A 182 -13.04 -36.42 9.60
C LEU A 182 -14.54 -36.72 9.56
N ASN A 183 -15.02 -37.25 8.45
CA ASN A 183 -16.41 -37.72 8.35
C ASN A 183 -16.59 -39.02 9.16
N THR A 184 -17.85 -39.42 9.38
CA THR A 184 -18.24 -40.68 10.06
C THR A 184 -17.63 -41.94 9.42
N GLU A 185 -17.22 -41.89 8.15
CA GLU A 185 -16.50 -42.96 7.44
C GLU A 185 -14.97 -42.89 7.55
N GLY A 186 -14.40 -41.96 8.35
CA GLY A 186 -12.95 -41.75 8.45
C GLY A 186 -12.30 -41.07 7.25
N LYS A 187 -13.10 -40.57 6.29
CA LYS A 187 -12.60 -39.77 5.15
C LYS A 187 -12.41 -38.31 5.55
N GLU A 188 -11.31 -37.72 5.11
CA GLU A 188 -10.99 -36.30 5.29
C GLU A 188 -11.85 -35.45 4.35
N VAL A 189 -12.70 -34.60 4.91
CA VAL A 189 -13.56 -33.67 4.17
C VAL A 189 -13.21 -32.24 4.58
N PHE A 190 -13.17 -31.33 3.61
CA PHE A 190 -12.97 -29.91 3.87
C PHE A 190 -14.32 -29.22 4.06
N ARG A 191 -14.50 -28.58 5.21
CA ARG A 191 -15.68 -27.78 5.54
C ARG A 191 -15.32 -26.30 5.47
N ASP A 192 -16.12 -25.51 4.77
CA ASP A 192 -15.93 -24.06 4.73
C ASP A 192 -16.29 -23.44 6.08
N VAL A 193 -15.42 -22.55 6.56
CA VAL A 193 -15.56 -21.81 7.82
C VAL A 193 -15.97 -20.38 7.50
N SER A 194 -16.97 -19.87 8.23
CA SER A 194 -17.37 -18.46 8.13
C SER A 194 -16.27 -17.56 8.66
N PHE A 195 -15.97 -16.49 7.93
CA PHE A 195 -15.01 -15.47 8.32
C PHE A 195 -15.60 -14.08 8.10
N GLU A 196 -15.11 -13.13 8.88
CA GLU A 196 -15.39 -11.71 8.74
C GLU A 196 -14.16 -11.03 8.15
N LEU A 197 -14.35 -10.24 7.09
CA LEU A 197 -13.29 -9.47 6.44
C LEU A 197 -13.56 -7.98 6.66
N ASN A 198 -12.61 -7.28 7.26
CA ASN A 198 -12.69 -5.87 7.59
C ASN A 198 -11.50 -5.11 7.00
N ASP A 199 -11.75 -4.20 6.06
CA ASP A 199 -10.71 -3.33 5.50
C ASP A 199 -10.50 -2.12 6.41
N LEU A 200 -9.28 -1.99 6.95
CA LEU A 200 -8.93 -0.90 7.86
C LEU A 200 -8.60 0.41 7.13
N ASN A 201 -8.66 0.41 5.79
CA ASN A 201 -8.32 1.54 4.93
C ASN A 201 -6.90 2.09 5.08
N ASP A 202 -6.02 1.41 5.82
CA ASP A 202 -4.61 1.75 6.01
C ASP A 202 -3.67 0.85 5.20
N GLY A 203 -4.21 0.09 4.24
CA GLY A 203 -3.47 -0.93 3.48
C GLY A 203 -3.38 -2.28 4.20
N LYS A 204 -4.04 -2.41 5.38
CA LYS A 204 -4.25 -3.68 6.07
C LYS A 204 -5.70 -4.10 6.01
N THR A 205 -5.91 -5.38 5.82
CA THR A 205 -7.23 -6.01 5.92
C THR A 205 -7.19 -7.04 7.04
N GLU A 206 -8.10 -6.91 7.99
CA GLU A 206 -8.25 -7.84 9.10
C GLU A 206 -9.22 -8.96 8.70
N VAL A 207 -8.82 -10.20 8.92
CA VAL A 207 -9.67 -11.37 8.74
C VAL A 207 -9.84 -12.05 10.09
N LYS A 208 -11.09 -12.15 10.55
CA LYS A 208 -11.47 -12.83 11.79
C LYS A 208 -12.24 -14.10 11.48
N TYR A 209 -11.91 -15.16 12.18
CA TYR A 209 -12.63 -16.42 12.04
C TYR A 209 -12.54 -17.24 13.33
N MET A 210 -13.45 -18.20 13.46
CA MET A 210 -13.45 -19.16 14.54
C MET A 210 -13.39 -20.57 13.95
N ALA A 211 -12.46 -21.39 14.43
CA ALA A 211 -12.25 -22.75 13.93
C ALA A 211 -12.39 -23.77 15.07
N ASP A 212 -12.87 -24.96 14.69
CA ASP A 212 -12.92 -26.11 15.60
C ASP A 212 -11.51 -26.73 15.76
N GLU A 213 -11.38 -27.82 16.51
CA GLU A 213 -10.12 -28.57 16.62
C GLU A 213 -9.69 -29.19 15.27
N GLY A 214 -8.40 -29.11 14.94
CA GLY A 214 -7.82 -29.76 13.77
C GLY A 214 -6.98 -28.84 12.88
N GLU A 215 -6.75 -29.31 11.65
CA GLU A 215 -5.99 -28.59 10.64
C GLU A 215 -6.90 -27.71 9.79
N LEU A 216 -6.47 -26.49 9.51
CA LEU A 216 -7.12 -25.58 8.58
C LEU A 216 -6.27 -25.38 7.33
N VAL A 217 -6.90 -25.01 6.23
CA VAL A 217 -6.25 -24.52 5.02
C VAL A 217 -6.87 -23.18 4.66
N ILE A 218 -6.04 -22.14 4.64
CA ILE A 218 -6.46 -20.78 4.28
C ILE A 218 -5.85 -20.43 2.94
N HIS A 219 -6.72 -20.20 1.96
CA HIS A 219 -6.34 -19.64 0.66
C HIS A 219 -6.63 -18.15 0.66
N VAL A 220 -5.58 -17.35 0.48
CA VAL A 220 -5.72 -15.91 0.26
C VAL A 220 -5.24 -15.59 -1.15
N LYS A 221 -6.09 -14.90 -1.92
CA LYS A 221 -5.79 -14.43 -3.27
C LYS A 221 -6.12 -12.95 -3.37
N LEU A 222 -5.33 -12.20 -4.12
CA LEU A 222 -5.58 -10.81 -4.48
C LEU A 222 -6.11 -10.76 -5.91
N MET A 223 -7.15 -9.96 -6.16
CA MET A 223 -7.63 -9.69 -7.51
C MET A 223 -6.67 -8.74 -8.21
N ASP A 224 -6.09 -9.20 -9.32
CA ASP A 224 -5.22 -8.39 -10.17
C ASP A 224 -6.05 -7.38 -10.98
N GLU A 225 -5.39 -6.41 -11.62
CA GLU A 225 -6.04 -5.38 -12.46
C GLU A 225 -6.88 -5.98 -13.60
N ASN A 226 -6.54 -7.20 -14.01
CA ASN A 226 -7.25 -7.97 -15.04
C ASN A 226 -8.43 -8.81 -14.50
N GLY A 227 -8.80 -8.62 -13.23
CA GLY A 227 -9.84 -9.42 -12.56
C GLY A 227 -9.43 -10.88 -12.32
N LYS A 228 -8.14 -11.20 -12.40
CA LYS A 228 -7.64 -12.57 -12.18
C LYS A 228 -7.16 -12.73 -10.73
N PRO A 229 -7.66 -13.72 -9.98
CA PRO A 229 -7.21 -13.95 -8.61
C PRO A 229 -5.83 -14.59 -8.60
N ARG A 230 -4.84 -13.93 -8.00
CA ARG A 230 -3.48 -14.46 -7.79
C ARG A 230 -3.24 -14.77 -6.31
N PRO A 231 -2.64 -15.92 -5.98
CA PRO A 231 -2.30 -16.22 -4.59
C PRO A 231 -1.25 -15.24 -4.07
N ILE A 232 -1.43 -14.79 -2.83
CA ILE A 232 -0.43 -13.97 -2.16
C ILE A 232 0.76 -14.83 -1.68
N ARG A 233 1.87 -14.20 -1.29
CA ARG A 233 3.01 -14.94 -0.73
C ARG A 233 2.61 -15.73 0.52
N GLY A 234 3.09 -16.97 0.60
CA GLY A 234 2.81 -17.87 1.71
C GLY A 234 1.46 -18.60 1.65
N SER A 235 0.58 -18.22 0.72
CA SER A 235 -0.68 -18.93 0.46
C SER A 235 -0.41 -20.25 -0.28
N PRO A 236 -0.98 -21.39 0.14
CA PRO A 236 -1.94 -21.56 1.23
C PRO A 236 -1.28 -21.67 2.62
N PHE A 237 -1.95 -21.09 3.63
CA PHE A 237 -1.55 -21.20 5.02
C PHE A 237 -2.21 -22.41 5.69
N ARG A 238 -1.48 -23.07 6.61
CA ARG A 238 -1.92 -24.28 7.29
C ARG A 238 -1.86 -24.13 8.82
N PRO A 239 -2.76 -23.33 9.43
CA PRO A 239 -2.83 -23.22 10.88
C PRO A 239 -3.42 -24.48 11.51
N THR A 240 -3.08 -24.73 12.77
CA THR A 240 -3.57 -25.88 13.54
C THR A 240 -4.17 -25.43 14.87
N PHE A 241 -5.30 -26.02 15.23
CA PHE A 241 -6.07 -25.72 16.43
C PHE A 241 -6.15 -26.93 17.35
N THR A 242 -5.88 -26.73 18.64
CA THR A 242 -5.89 -27.76 19.67
C THR A 242 -6.86 -27.38 20.79
N LYS A 243 -7.48 -28.37 21.46
CA LYS A 243 -8.39 -28.13 22.58
C LYS A 243 -7.72 -27.56 23.83
N MET A 244 -6.44 -27.89 24.05
CA MET A 244 -5.67 -27.49 25.23
C MET A 244 -4.43 -26.68 24.83
N ALA A 245 -4.65 -25.52 24.21
CA ALA A 245 -3.58 -24.58 23.96
C ALA A 245 -3.27 -23.74 25.22
N ARG A 246 -2.18 -22.97 25.14
CA ARG A 246 -1.81 -22.04 26.21
C ARG A 246 -2.83 -20.91 26.32
N ASN A 247 -3.05 -20.40 27.53
CA ASN A 247 -3.93 -19.24 27.74
C ASN A 247 -3.53 -18.09 26.81
N ARG A 248 -4.52 -17.47 26.16
CA ARG A 248 -4.34 -16.36 25.21
C ARG A 248 -3.51 -16.72 23.96
N ALA A 249 -3.51 -17.99 23.55
CA ALA A 249 -2.79 -18.46 22.35
C ALA A 249 -3.15 -17.70 21.06
N ASN A 250 -4.41 -17.30 20.90
CA ASN A 250 -4.93 -16.68 19.67
C ASN A 250 -4.72 -15.15 19.62
N GLU A 251 -4.19 -14.55 20.69
CA GLU A 251 -3.90 -13.13 20.74
C GLU A 251 -2.55 -12.81 20.06
N TYR A 252 -2.42 -11.61 19.47
CA TYR A 252 -1.15 -11.15 18.91
C TYR A 252 -0.03 -11.12 19.98
N SER A 253 -0.34 -10.65 21.18
CA SER A 253 0.55 -10.69 22.35
C SER A 253 0.67 -12.08 23.02
N GLY A 254 0.14 -13.12 22.37
CA GLY A 254 0.04 -14.46 22.90
C GLY A 254 1.36 -15.25 22.92
N PRO A 255 1.37 -16.39 23.62
CA PRO A 255 2.53 -17.28 23.67
C PRO A 255 2.86 -17.91 22.31
N VAL A 256 1.89 -18.08 21.41
CA VAL A 256 2.10 -18.67 20.08
C VAL A 256 2.93 -17.76 19.19
N VAL A 257 2.56 -16.48 19.09
CA VAL A 257 3.28 -15.48 18.28
C VAL A 257 4.70 -15.28 18.82
N THR A 258 4.87 -15.19 20.14
CA THR A 258 6.20 -15.01 20.75
C THR A 258 7.12 -16.23 20.59
N ALA A 259 6.56 -17.44 20.66
CA ALA A 259 7.29 -18.68 20.38
C ALA A 259 7.71 -18.77 18.91
N TRP A 260 6.79 -18.47 17.99
CA TRP A 260 7.07 -18.40 16.55
C TRP A 260 8.17 -17.38 16.22
N LEU A 261 8.06 -16.15 16.73
CA LEU A 261 9.10 -15.11 16.55
C LEU A 261 10.47 -15.61 17.02
N SER A 262 10.53 -16.21 18.21
CA SER A 262 11.79 -16.69 18.79
C SER A 262 12.39 -17.85 18.00
N SER A 263 11.56 -18.76 17.49
CA SER A 263 11.99 -19.89 16.67
C SER A 263 12.48 -19.43 15.30
N THR A 264 11.72 -18.55 14.64
CA THR A 264 12.09 -18.04 13.31
C THR A 264 13.37 -17.21 13.36
N LEU A 265 13.60 -16.40 14.39
CA LEU A 265 14.86 -15.65 14.55
C LEU A 265 16.07 -16.56 14.77
N LYS A 266 15.92 -17.62 15.58
CA LYS A 266 16.99 -18.62 15.72
C LYS A 266 17.29 -19.29 14.39
N SER A 267 16.25 -19.64 13.62
CA SER A 267 16.44 -20.22 12.30
C SER A 267 17.16 -19.26 11.34
N LEU A 268 16.88 -17.94 11.44
CA LEU A 268 17.55 -16.91 10.64
C LEU A 268 19.02 -16.71 11.01
N ASP A 269 19.35 -16.83 12.30
CA ASP A 269 20.71 -16.70 12.83
C ASP A 269 21.61 -17.91 12.48
N GLU A 270 21.03 -19.10 12.36
CA GLU A 270 21.77 -20.32 11.98
C GLU A 270 22.10 -20.42 10.48
N LEU A 271 21.40 -19.68 9.61
CA LEU A 271 21.58 -19.72 8.15
C LEU A 271 22.98 -19.36 7.65
N PRO A 272 23.65 -18.28 8.10
CA PRO A 272 24.99 -17.95 7.61
C PRO A 272 26.00 -19.09 7.80
N GLY A 273 25.83 -19.95 8.81
CA GLY A 273 26.68 -21.13 9.03
C GLY A 273 26.39 -22.31 8.08
N ARG A 274 25.18 -22.39 7.51
CA ARG A 274 24.80 -23.46 6.57
C ARG A 274 25.22 -23.13 5.14
N VAL A 275 25.11 -21.88 4.71
CA VAL A 275 25.48 -21.48 3.34
C VAL A 275 26.99 -21.62 3.08
N GLY A 276 27.84 -21.39 4.10
CA GLY A 276 29.28 -21.62 3.99
C GLY A 276 29.69 -23.08 3.72
N LYS A 277 28.86 -24.06 4.11
CA LYS A 277 29.10 -25.49 3.84
C LYS A 277 28.63 -25.93 2.45
N ILE A 278 27.70 -25.19 1.87
CA ILE A 278 27.02 -25.53 0.61
C ILE A 278 27.88 -25.17 -0.60
N VAL A 279 28.69 -24.10 -0.52
CA VAL A 279 29.61 -23.65 -1.58
C VAL A 279 30.68 -24.70 -1.95
N MET A 280 30.91 -25.72 -1.12
CA MET A 280 31.93 -26.75 -1.36
C MET A 280 31.53 -27.88 -2.33
N ASN A 281 30.24 -28.09 -2.64
CA ASN A 281 29.78 -29.24 -3.43
C ASN A 281 29.30 -28.83 -4.84
N LEU A 282 30.26 -28.66 -5.75
CA LEU A 282 30.11 -27.92 -7.01
C LEU A 282 29.66 -28.75 -8.25
N ILE A 283 28.68 -29.65 -8.14
CA ILE A 283 28.22 -30.49 -9.30
C ILE A 283 26.69 -30.44 -9.57
N LYS A 284 25.87 -29.79 -8.72
CA LYS A 284 24.38 -29.70 -8.89
C LYS A 284 23.85 -28.28 -9.19
N VAL A 285 24.61 -27.49 -9.94
CA VAL A 285 24.44 -26.03 -10.05
C VAL A 285 23.04 -25.56 -10.47
N MET A 286 22.34 -26.20 -11.42
CA MET A 286 21.05 -25.66 -11.90
C MET A 286 19.87 -25.87 -10.95
N ASN A 287 19.72 -27.07 -10.36
CA ASN A 287 18.67 -27.32 -9.36
C ASN A 287 19.01 -26.61 -8.06
N HIS A 288 20.30 -26.53 -7.71
CA HIS A 288 20.75 -25.86 -6.52
C HIS A 288 20.55 -24.33 -6.58
N ILE A 289 20.74 -23.71 -7.74
CA ILE A 289 20.44 -22.28 -7.93
C ILE A 289 18.95 -22.00 -7.73
N LYS A 290 18.06 -22.86 -8.25
CA LYS A 290 16.61 -22.72 -8.02
C LYS A 290 16.27 -22.89 -6.54
N ASP A 291 16.79 -23.93 -5.90
CA ASP A 291 16.60 -24.17 -4.46
C ASP A 291 17.10 -23.00 -3.61
N MET A 292 18.22 -22.36 -4.01
CA MET A 292 18.74 -21.16 -3.34
C MET A 292 17.80 -19.97 -3.49
N TYR A 293 17.27 -19.70 -4.68
CA TYR A 293 16.32 -18.60 -4.90
C TYR A 293 14.98 -18.83 -4.17
N ASP A 294 14.47 -20.07 -4.16
CA ASP A 294 13.25 -20.41 -3.43
C ASP A 294 13.45 -20.28 -1.91
N GLN A 295 14.64 -20.63 -1.41
CA GLN A 295 15.02 -20.37 -0.03
C GLN A 295 15.11 -18.87 0.25
N GLU A 296 15.76 -18.10 -0.61
CA GLU A 296 15.85 -16.64 -0.48
C GLU A 296 14.48 -15.98 -0.38
N ASP A 297 13.56 -16.31 -1.30
CA ASP A 297 12.20 -15.77 -1.31
C ASP A 297 11.41 -16.15 -0.04
N THR A 298 11.62 -17.37 0.47
CA THR A 298 11.03 -17.80 1.74
C THR A 298 11.60 -17.00 2.92
N LEU A 299 12.90 -16.74 2.93
CA LEU A 299 13.56 -15.99 3.99
C LEU A 299 13.14 -14.52 4.00
N ILE A 300 13.03 -13.90 2.82
CA ILE A 300 12.51 -12.54 2.68
C ILE A 300 11.07 -12.48 3.20
N LEU A 301 10.23 -13.46 2.86
CA LEU A 301 8.86 -13.54 3.38
C LEU A 301 8.86 -13.62 4.91
N ARG A 302 9.67 -14.50 5.51
CA ARG A 302 9.76 -14.62 6.97
C ARG A 302 10.24 -13.34 7.64
N GLN A 303 11.21 -12.65 7.03
CA GLN A 303 11.69 -11.36 7.52
C GLN A 303 10.56 -10.31 7.49
N ASP A 304 9.81 -10.25 6.39
CA ASP A 304 8.69 -9.33 6.23
C ASP A 304 7.58 -9.61 7.24
N GLU A 305 7.19 -10.88 7.43
CA GLU A 305 6.21 -11.32 8.43
C GLU A 305 6.61 -10.88 9.84
N ILE A 306 7.89 -11.02 10.21
CA ILE A 306 8.42 -10.59 11.51
C ILE A 306 8.27 -9.07 11.65
N VAL A 307 8.71 -8.28 10.66
CA VAL A 307 8.66 -6.81 10.73
C VAL A 307 7.23 -6.31 10.90
N GLU A 308 6.29 -6.84 10.13
CA GLU A 308 4.87 -6.44 10.23
C GLU A 308 4.24 -6.89 11.55
N THR A 309 4.55 -8.11 12.02
CA THR A 309 4.07 -8.60 13.32
C THR A 309 4.58 -7.74 14.47
N LEU A 310 5.86 -7.35 14.44
CA LEU A 310 6.44 -6.44 15.43
C LEU A 310 5.77 -5.06 15.38
N SER A 311 5.56 -4.50 14.19
CA SER A 311 4.86 -3.21 14.03
C SER A 311 3.42 -3.25 14.55
N GLN A 312 2.71 -4.36 14.35
CA GLN A 312 1.36 -4.54 14.89
C GLN A 312 1.37 -4.65 16.43
N LEU A 313 2.34 -5.38 16.99
CA LEU A 313 2.50 -5.51 18.45
C LEU A 313 2.80 -4.16 19.12
N GLU A 314 3.58 -3.30 18.48
CA GLU A 314 3.82 -1.94 18.97
C GLU A 314 2.55 -1.08 18.96
N ARG A 315 1.68 -1.27 17.95
CA ARG A 315 0.43 -0.51 17.79
C ARG A 315 -0.66 -0.94 18.79
N GLU A 316 -0.81 -2.24 19.04
CA GLU A 316 -1.85 -2.77 19.93
C GLU A 316 -1.56 -2.54 21.42
N GLY A 317 -0.34 -2.11 21.77
CA GLY A 317 0.07 -1.91 23.15
C GLY A 317 0.36 -3.25 23.83
N LEU A 318 1.60 -3.46 24.23
CA LEU A 318 2.02 -4.73 24.81
C LEU A 318 1.51 -4.88 26.25
N PRO A 319 0.86 -6.01 26.60
CA PRO A 319 0.32 -6.20 27.94
C PRO A 319 1.37 -6.45 29.04
N SER A 320 2.67 -6.56 28.73
CA SER A 320 3.72 -6.85 29.73
C SER A 320 5.11 -6.27 29.40
N ASP A 321 5.75 -5.64 30.41
CA ASP A 321 7.13 -5.12 30.34
C ASP A 321 8.18 -6.18 29.94
N LYS A 322 7.95 -7.45 30.30
CA LYS A 322 8.85 -8.55 29.92
C LYS A 322 8.78 -8.83 28.42
N GLN A 323 7.58 -8.82 27.84
CA GLN A 323 7.37 -8.99 26.41
C GLN A 323 7.96 -7.81 25.63
N MET A 324 7.85 -6.59 26.14
CA MET A 324 8.51 -5.40 25.58
C MET A 324 10.04 -5.54 25.51
N LYS A 325 10.69 -6.01 26.59
CA LYS A 325 12.14 -6.25 26.58
C LYS A 325 12.54 -7.35 25.59
N GLN A 326 11.75 -8.42 25.51
CA GLN A 326 11.99 -9.50 24.56
C GLN A 326 11.83 -9.04 23.11
N LEU A 327 10.80 -8.26 22.79
CA LEU A 327 10.56 -7.70 21.45
C LEU A 327 11.64 -6.70 21.04
N LYS A 328 12.10 -5.83 21.96
CA LYS A 328 13.24 -4.95 21.72
C LYS A 328 14.53 -5.74 21.44
N LYS A 329 14.78 -6.82 22.19
CA LYS A 329 15.91 -7.73 21.94
C LYS A 329 15.80 -8.41 20.57
N ILE A 330 14.61 -8.87 20.21
CA ILE A 330 14.29 -9.45 18.91
C ILE A 330 14.54 -8.44 17.77
N GLY A 331 14.07 -7.20 17.91
CA GLY A 331 14.29 -6.14 16.93
C GLY A 331 15.76 -5.75 16.78
N ALA A 332 16.51 -5.72 17.89
CA ALA A 332 17.97 -5.52 17.87
C ALA A 332 18.68 -6.67 17.13
N ASN A 333 18.32 -7.92 17.43
CA ASN A 333 18.86 -9.09 16.73
C ASN A 333 18.57 -9.06 15.22
N LEU A 334 17.36 -8.64 14.82
CA LEU A 334 17.00 -8.50 13.41
C LEU A 334 17.85 -7.43 12.71
N THR A 335 18.11 -6.31 13.40
CA THR A 335 18.96 -5.23 12.88
C THR A 335 20.41 -5.69 12.72
N GLN A 336 20.92 -6.43 13.70
CA GLN A 336 22.25 -7.05 13.64
C GLN A 336 22.34 -8.05 12.49
N LEU A 337 21.34 -8.94 12.33
CA LEU A 337 21.29 -9.89 11.21
C LEU A 337 21.34 -9.19 9.85
N LYS A 338 20.60 -8.08 9.69
CA LYS A 338 20.68 -7.27 8.46
C LYS A 338 22.09 -6.74 8.21
N GLN A 339 22.77 -6.25 9.24
CA GLN A 339 24.15 -5.77 9.14
C GLN A 339 25.12 -6.91 8.81
N ASP A 340 24.95 -8.08 9.44
CA ASP A 340 25.81 -9.25 9.21
C ASP A 340 25.66 -9.81 7.80
N ILE A 341 24.45 -9.82 7.24
CA ILE A 341 24.21 -10.22 5.83
C ILE A 341 24.94 -9.26 4.87
N VAL A 342 24.86 -7.95 5.12
CA VAL A 342 25.55 -6.93 4.32
C VAL A 342 27.07 -7.05 4.46
N ALA A 343 27.57 -7.25 5.69
CA ALA A 343 29.00 -7.34 5.99
C ALA A 343 29.66 -8.62 5.47
N LYS A 344 28.94 -9.75 5.47
CA LYS A 344 29.45 -11.06 4.98
C LYS A 344 29.46 -11.20 3.46
N GLY A 345 29.22 -10.13 2.70
CA GLY A 345 29.42 -10.13 1.25
C GLY A 345 28.37 -10.91 0.45
N PHE A 346 27.16 -11.13 0.99
CA PHE A 346 25.99 -11.49 0.16
C PHE A 346 25.47 -10.32 -0.71
N ALA A 347 26.19 -9.19 -0.68
CA ALA A 347 25.91 -7.97 -1.42
C ALA A 347 26.00 -8.13 -2.95
N THR A 348 26.57 -9.21 -3.48
CA THR A 348 26.62 -9.41 -4.95
C THR A 348 25.33 -10.00 -5.53
N TYR A 349 24.44 -10.61 -4.72
CA TYR A 349 23.19 -11.21 -5.20
C TYR A 349 21.92 -10.46 -4.77
N LEU A 350 21.89 -9.87 -3.57
CA LEU A 350 20.71 -9.17 -3.05
C LEU A 350 20.62 -7.67 -3.39
N SER A 351 21.69 -7.06 -3.92
CA SER A 351 21.69 -5.62 -4.22
C SER A 351 20.90 -5.22 -5.48
N PHE A 352 20.37 -6.18 -6.24
CA PHE A 352 19.68 -5.88 -7.51
C PHE A 352 18.19 -5.53 -7.39
N ARG A 353 17.58 -5.54 -6.19
CA ARG A 353 16.12 -5.28 -6.09
C ARG A 353 15.60 -4.42 -4.93
N PHE A 354 16.47 -3.84 -4.11
CA PHE A 354 16.05 -2.89 -3.07
C PHE A 354 16.45 -1.46 -3.46
N PRO A 355 15.50 -0.55 -3.78
CA PRO A 355 15.78 0.86 -3.71
C PRO A 355 15.81 1.25 -2.23
N PHE A 356 16.96 1.08 -1.59
CA PHE A 356 17.25 1.76 -0.33
C PHE A 356 17.27 3.27 -0.63
N ASN A 357 16.24 3.99 -0.22
CA ASN A 357 16.19 5.45 -0.31
C ASN A 357 17.05 6.05 0.80
N PRO A 358 18.23 6.64 0.53
CA PRO A 358 19.10 7.19 1.55
C PRO A 358 18.69 8.65 1.80
N ARG A 359 17.54 8.87 2.45
CA ARG A 359 17.13 10.20 2.91
C ARG A 359 16.50 10.16 4.30
N VAL A 360 17.29 9.72 5.27
CA VAL A 360 17.14 10.18 6.66
C VAL A 360 18.52 10.66 7.12
N ARG A 361 18.84 11.92 6.78
CA ARG A 361 19.94 12.65 7.42
C ARG A 361 19.48 13.01 8.83
N VAL A 362 19.83 12.19 9.82
CA VAL A 362 19.84 12.66 11.21
C VAL A 362 21.11 13.49 11.37
N TRP A 363 20.92 14.81 11.46
CA TRP A 363 21.93 15.70 12.01
C TRP A 363 22.16 15.31 13.47
N CYS A 364 23.36 14.86 13.81
CA CYS A 364 23.81 14.87 15.19
C CYS A 364 25.01 15.81 15.27
N LEU A 365 24.76 17.01 15.77
CA LEU A 365 25.78 17.94 16.24
C LEU A 365 26.48 17.33 17.45
N ARG A 366 27.79 17.14 17.35
CA ARG A 366 28.77 17.59 18.34
C ARG A 366 30.11 17.79 17.66
#